data_AF-A0A7S3W4S9-F1
#
_entry.id   AF-A0A7S3W4S9-F1
#
_cell.length_a   1.000
_cell.length_b   1.000
_cell.length_c   1.000
_cell.angle_alpha   90.00
_cell.angle_beta   90.00
_cell.angle_gamma   90.00
#
_symmetry.space_group_name_H-M   'P 1'
#
loop_
_entity.id
_entity.type
_entity.pdbx_description
1 polymer ?
#
loop_
_entity_poly.entity_id
_entity_poly.type
_entity_poly.pdbx_seq_one_letter_code
_entity_poly.pdbx_strand_id
1 'polypeptide(L)'
;MYEVLSDVLRRADTGINIGYAIIYECVRTITAIFPNIQLLEKAAEHISRFVSSDNHNLKYLGIKALAAIVQVNQTYALDHQLVVVDCLEDPDETLKRKTLDLLFRMTNASNVVFVVEKLITHLRQTNDELFRASLTERITQLAERYAPDNSWFIRTMNAVFELGGELVRTDVA
;
A
#
# COMPACT_ATOMS: atom_id res chain seq x y z
N MET A 1 16.88 23.06 7.52
CA MET A 1 15.92 21.96 7.81
C MET A 1 16.22 20.73 6.96
N TYR A 2 16.30 20.84 5.62
CA TYR A 2 16.62 19.68 4.76
C TYR A 2 17.97 19.01 5.04
N GLU A 3 19.03 19.78 5.27
CA GLU A 3 20.35 19.23 5.63
C GLU A 3 20.31 18.42 6.93
N VAL A 4 19.58 18.91 7.94
CA VAL A 4 19.39 18.21 9.21
C VAL A 4 18.71 16.86 8.98
N LEU A 5 17.67 16.80 8.16
CA LEU A 5 17.00 15.53 7.83
C LEU A 5 17.93 14.58 7.08
N SER A 6 18.70 15.08 6.12
CA SER A 6 19.71 14.27 5.41
C SER A 6 20.77 13.71 6.36
N ASP A 7 21.26 14.52 7.30
CA ASP A 7 22.25 14.09 8.29
C ASP A 7 21.67 13.10 9.29
N VAL A 8 20.42 13.31 9.71
CA VAL A 8 19.71 12.39 10.61
C VAL A 8 19.50 11.03 9.94
N LEU A 9 19.04 10.97 8.68
CA LEU A 9 18.93 9.71 7.94
C LEU A 9 20.26 8.95 7.93
N ARG A 10 21.35 9.63 7.56
CA ARG A 10 22.70 9.03 7.51
C ARG A 10 23.18 8.52 8.87
N ARG A 11 22.98 9.31 9.93
CA ARG A 11 23.50 8.97 11.28
C ARG A 11 22.64 7.96 12.02
N ALA A 12 21.33 7.92 11.74
CA ALA A 12 20.42 6.97 12.36
C ALA A 12 20.56 5.56 11.78
N ASP A 13 21.16 5.42 10.61
CA ASP A 13 21.38 4.16 9.92
C ASP A 13 22.48 3.31 10.56
N THR A 14 22.15 2.78 11.73
CA THR A 14 23.06 2.06 12.64
C THR A 14 22.72 0.57 12.75
N GLY A 15 21.69 0.10 12.04
CA GLY A 15 21.24 -1.29 12.06
C GLY A 15 20.52 -1.73 13.34
N ILE A 16 20.13 -0.79 14.21
CA ILE A 16 19.44 -1.06 15.47
C ILE A 16 18.03 -0.45 15.49
N ASN A 17 17.14 -1.00 16.32
CA ASN A 17 15.72 -0.62 16.38
C ASN A 17 15.49 0.87 16.60
N ILE A 18 16.27 1.51 17.47
CA ILE A 18 16.15 2.96 17.71
C ILE A 18 16.52 3.77 16.46
N GLY A 19 17.53 3.31 15.71
CA GLY A 19 17.92 3.91 14.43
C GLY A 19 16.79 3.82 13.40
N TYR A 20 16.16 2.65 13.30
CA TYR A 20 15.01 2.46 12.40
C TYR A 20 13.80 3.33 12.76
N ALA A 21 13.52 3.52 14.06
CA ALA A 21 12.47 4.42 14.52
C ALA A 21 12.76 5.88 14.12
N ILE A 22 14.01 6.34 14.28
CA ILE A 22 14.45 7.68 13.88
C ILE A 22 14.35 7.86 12.37
N ILE A 23 14.80 6.87 11.58
CA ILE A 23 14.70 6.89 10.11
C ILE A 23 13.24 7.01 9.70
N TYR A 24 12.34 6.21 10.28
CA TYR A 24 10.92 6.26 9.96
C TYR A 24 10.30 7.63 10.24
N GLU A 25 10.60 8.24 11.39
CA GLU A 25 10.08 9.56 11.70
C GLU A 25 10.69 10.64 10.79
N CYS A 26 11.94 10.48 10.38
CA CYS A 26 12.56 11.33 9.39
C CYS A 26 11.85 11.23 8.03
N VAL A 27 11.51 10.02 7.58
CA VAL A 27 10.71 9.80 6.34
C VAL A 27 9.32 10.43 6.45
N ARG A 28 8.64 10.28 7.59
CA ARG A 28 7.34 10.95 7.82
C ARG A 28 7.48 12.48 7.76
N THR A 29 8.57 13.02 8.29
CA THR A 29 8.83 14.45 8.23
C THR A 29 9.11 14.91 6.81
N ILE A 30 9.95 14.18 6.06
CA ILE A 30 10.27 14.47 4.65
C ILE A 30 9.00 14.50 3.79
N THR A 31 8.05 13.60 4.06
CA THR A 31 6.78 13.51 3.31
C THR A 31 5.72 14.53 3.73
N ALA A 32 5.93 15.25 4.84
CA ALA A 32 5.01 16.26 5.37
C ALA A 32 5.44 17.72 5.08
N ILE A 33 6.69 17.94 4.70
CA ILE A 33 7.23 19.27 4.36
C ILE A 33 7.21 19.51 2.84
N PHE A 34 7.60 20.72 2.41
CA PHE A 34 7.67 21.03 0.98
C PHE A 34 8.62 20.04 0.27
N PRO A 35 8.20 19.41 -0.84
CA PRO A 35 8.96 18.34 -1.48
C PRO A 35 10.38 18.76 -1.88
N ASN A 36 11.35 17.93 -1.51
CA ASN A 36 12.73 18.03 -1.97
C ASN A 36 13.14 16.70 -2.58
N ILE A 37 13.46 16.70 -3.88
CA ILE A 37 13.71 15.49 -4.67
C ILE A 37 14.84 14.64 -4.05
N GLN A 38 15.95 15.26 -3.68
CA GLN A 38 17.11 14.55 -3.11
C GLN A 38 16.78 13.87 -1.78
N LEU A 39 15.94 14.50 -0.94
CA LEU A 39 15.49 13.88 0.31
C LEU A 39 14.49 12.75 0.06
N LEU A 40 13.60 12.89 -0.92
CA LEU A 40 12.64 11.85 -1.29
C LEU A 40 13.37 10.62 -1.84
N GLU A 41 14.40 10.80 -2.66
CA GLU A 41 15.26 9.70 -3.14
C GLU A 41 15.95 8.98 -1.98
N LYS A 42 16.59 9.72 -1.07
CA LYS A 42 17.21 9.11 0.14
C LYS A 42 16.19 8.41 1.03
N ALA A 43 15.01 8.97 1.19
CA ALA A 43 13.93 8.33 1.92
C ALA A 43 13.49 7.03 1.24
N ALA A 44 13.35 7.03 -0.09
CA ALA A 44 12.99 5.85 -0.87
C ALA A 44 14.02 4.71 -0.74
N GLU A 45 15.31 5.03 -0.70
CA GLU A 45 16.37 4.02 -0.46
C GLU A 45 16.18 3.30 0.89
N HIS A 46 15.88 4.04 1.96
CA HIS A 46 15.61 3.45 3.27
C HIS A 46 14.28 2.67 3.31
N ILE A 47 13.24 3.16 2.62
CA ILE A 47 11.96 2.45 2.47
C ILE A 47 12.19 1.10 1.78
N SER A 48 12.92 1.08 0.66
CA SER A 48 13.23 -0.13 -0.10
C SER A 48 13.87 -1.21 0.77
N ARG A 49 14.81 -0.81 1.63
CA ARG A 49 15.46 -1.70 2.60
C ARG A 49 14.51 -2.22 3.68
N PHE A 50 13.57 -1.40 4.13
CA PHE A 50 12.57 -1.83 5.12
C PHE A 50 11.60 -2.85 4.53
N VAL A 51 11.07 -2.61 3.32
CA VAL A 51 10.12 -3.52 2.66
C VAL A 51 10.80 -4.85 2.28
N SER A 52 12.08 -4.81 1.91
CA SER A 52 12.86 -6.01 1.57
C SER A 52 13.46 -6.75 2.77
N SER A 53 13.14 -6.35 4.01
CA SER A 53 13.70 -6.98 5.21
C SER A 53 13.02 -8.30 5.55
N ASP A 54 13.76 -9.28 6.05
CA ASP A 54 13.17 -10.50 6.63
C ASP A 54 12.42 -10.25 7.96
N ASN A 55 12.63 -9.08 8.58
CA ASN A 55 11.96 -8.72 9.82
C ASN A 55 10.57 -8.13 9.52
N HIS A 56 9.52 -8.80 9.98
CA HIS A 56 8.12 -8.41 9.71
C HIS A 56 7.79 -7.00 10.22
N ASN A 57 8.38 -6.58 11.35
CA ASN A 57 8.19 -5.22 11.88
C ASN A 57 8.82 -4.18 10.95
N LEU A 58 9.96 -4.49 10.32
CA LEU A 58 10.60 -3.61 9.36
C LEU A 58 9.82 -3.58 8.05
N LYS A 59 9.31 -4.71 7.55
CA LYS A 59 8.39 -4.72 6.41
C LYS A 59 7.19 -3.81 6.67
N TYR A 60 6.56 -3.96 7.83
CA TYR A 60 5.43 -3.12 8.24
C TYR A 60 5.78 -1.63 8.28
N LEU A 61 6.94 -1.29 8.84
CA LEU A 61 7.46 0.08 8.83
C LEU A 61 7.67 0.61 7.41
N GLY A 62 8.24 -0.23 6.53
CA GLY A 62 8.46 0.04 5.13
C GLY A 62 7.16 0.31 4.37
N ILE A 63 6.15 -0.55 4.53
CA ILE A 63 4.83 -0.36 3.90
C ILE A 63 4.17 0.93 4.39
N LYS A 64 4.24 1.26 5.69
CA LYS A 64 3.72 2.54 6.20
C LYS A 64 4.46 3.74 5.63
N ALA A 65 5.78 3.65 5.50
CA ALA A 65 6.61 4.72 4.97
C ALA A 65 6.39 4.91 3.46
N LEU A 66 6.27 3.82 2.71
CA LEU A 66 5.92 3.83 1.29
C LEU A 66 4.54 4.44 1.07
N ALA A 67 3.55 4.10 1.91
CA ALA A 67 2.23 4.71 1.83
C ALA A 67 2.26 6.24 2.04
N ALA A 68 3.22 6.77 2.79
CA ALA A 68 3.39 8.21 2.97
C ALA A 68 4.07 8.86 1.75
N ILE A 69 5.16 8.28 1.23
CA ILE A 69 5.90 8.87 0.10
C ILE A 69 5.10 8.87 -1.20
N VAL A 70 4.24 7.85 -1.41
CA VAL A 70 3.37 7.74 -2.58
C VAL A 70 2.31 8.85 -2.64
N GLN A 71 1.92 9.43 -1.50
CA GLN A 71 1.03 10.61 -1.49
C GLN A 71 1.73 11.86 -2.02
N VAL A 72 3.06 11.91 -1.93
CA VAL A 72 3.87 13.04 -2.43
C VAL A 72 4.23 12.81 -3.89
N ASN A 73 4.69 11.61 -4.24
CA ASN A 73 5.03 11.24 -5.61
C ASN A 73 4.71 9.76 -5.87
N GLN A 74 3.77 9.52 -6.78
CA GLN A 74 3.29 8.18 -7.12
C GLN A 74 4.33 7.31 -7.85
N THR A 75 5.39 7.89 -8.43
CA THR A 75 6.41 7.11 -9.16
C THR A 75 7.09 6.08 -8.27
N TYR A 76 7.32 6.41 -6.99
CA TYR A 76 7.91 5.49 -6.02
C TYR A 76 7.04 4.25 -5.73
N ALA A 77 5.73 4.31 -6.00
CA ALA A 77 4.86 3.13 -5.86
C ALA A 77 5.19 2.06 -6.90
N LEU A 78 5.49 2.48 -8.13
CA LEU A 78 5.70 1.59 -9.27
C LEU A 78 6.98 0.78 -9.10
N ASP A 79 8.07 1.43 -8.67
CA ASP A 79 9.37 0.79 -8.45
C ASP A 79 9.33 -0.31 -7.38
N HIS A 80 8.39 -0.20 -6.44
CA HIS A 80 8.24 -1.12 -5.32
C HIS A 80 7.03 -2.04 -5.43
N GLN A 81 6.27 -2.01 -6.53
CA GLN A 81 4.99 -2.73 -6.64
C GLN A 81 5.17 -4.25 -6.43
N LEU A 82 6.22 -4.86 -6.99
CA LEU A 82 6.49 -6.28 -6.83
C LEU A 82 6.73 -6.66 -5.35
N VAL A 83 7.58 -5.90 -4.65
CA VAL A 83 7.91 -6.17 -3.24
C VAL A 83 6.69 -5.93 -2.34
N VAL A 84 5.84 -4.94 -2.67
CA VAL A 84 4.58 -4.71 -1.96
C VAL A 84 3.65 -5.90 -2.13
N VAL A 85 3.54 -6.47 -3.33
CA VAL A 85 2.72 -7.67 -3.55
C VAL A 85 3.23 -8.85 -2.73
N ASP A 86 4.55 -9.06 -2.65
CA ASP A 86 5.13 -10.14 -1.86
C ASP A 86 4.78 -10.03 -0.36
N CYS A 87 4.55 -8.81 0.13
CA CYS A 87 4.09 -8.58 1.51
C CYS A 87 2.65 -9.07 1.77
N LEU A 88 1.87 -9.46 0.75
CA LEU A 88 0.58 -10.12 0.91
C LEU A 88 0.71 -11.59 1.33
N GLU A 89 1.86 -12.22 1.06
CA GLU A 89 2.11 -13.61 1.44
C GLU A 89 2.65 -13.74 2.87
N ASP A 90 2.86 -12.62 3.57
CA ASP A 90 3.38 -12.59 4.93
C ASP A 90 2.36 -13.17 5.94
N PRO A 91 2.76 -13.98 6.94
CA PRO A 91 1.83 -14.53 7.92
C PRO A 91 1.19 -13.46 8.82
N ASP A 92 1.73 -12.24 8.90
CA ASP A 92 1.14 -11.15 9.70
C ASP A 92 -0.08 -10.51 8.99
N GLU A 93 -1.27 -10.75 9.53
CA GLU A 93 -2.52 -10.19 9.05
C GLU A 93 -2.57 -8.65 9.10
N THR A 94 -1.88 -8.03 10.05
CA THR A 94 -1.79 -6.56 10.14
C THR A 94 -1.00 -6.00 8.96
N LEU A 95 0.10 -6.67 8.61
CA LEU A 95 0.90 -6.32 7.44
C LEU A 95 0.09 -6.49 6.16
N LYS A 96 -0.56 -7.64 5.95
CA LYS A 96 -1.45 -7.88 4.80
C LYS A 96 -2.51 -6.79 4.63
N ARG A 97 -3.25 -6.46 5.70
CA ARG A 97 -4.27 -5.40 5.67
C ARG A 97 -3.67 -4.06 5.25
N LYS A 98 -2.48 -3.72 5.76
CA LYS A 98 -1.82 -2.46 5.43
C LYS A 98 -1.28 -2.46 3.99
N THR A 99 -0.79 -3.60 3.51
CA THR A 99 -0.37 -3.81 2.13
C THR A 99 -1.53 -3.64 1.15
N LEU A 100 -2.72 -4.18 1.45
CA LEU A 100 -3.92 -3.99 0.62
C LEU A 100 -4.37 -2.53 0.58
N ASP A 101 -4.27 -1.80 1.70
CA ASP A 101 -4.51 -0.34 1.74
C ASP A 101 -3.52 0.43 0.84
N LEU A 102 -2.27 0.02 0.81
CA LEU A 102 -1.28 0.61 -0.08
C LEU A 102 -1.56 0.28 -1.56
N LEU A 103 -1.84 -0.98 -1.89
CA LEU A 103 -2.18 -1.43 -3.25
C LEU A 103 -3.37 -0.66 -3.82
N PHE A 104 -4.43 -0.51 -3.02
CA PHE A 104 -5.59 0.29 -3.38
C PHE A 104 -5.21 1.74 -3.74
N ARG A 105 -4.33 2.39 -2.94
CA ARG A 105 -3.91 3.78 -3.18
C ARG A 105 -2.99 3.95 -4.40
N MET A 106 -2.20 2.94 -4.75
CA MET A 106 -1.32 2.97 -5.94
C MET A 106 -2.01 2.46 -7.21
N THR A 107 -3.30 2.14 -7.14
CA THR A 107 -4.04 1.61 -8.29
C THR A 107 -4.21 2.69 -9.36
N ASN A 108 -4.00 2.29 -10.61
CA ASN A 108 -4.19 3.09 -11.80
C ASN A 108 -4.71 2.19 -12.94
N ALA A 109 -4.95 2.78 -14.12
CA ALA A 109 -5.53 2.06 -15.25
C ALA A 109 -4.65 0.89 -15.78
N SER A 110 -3.33 0.90 -15.56
CA SER A 110 -2.45 -0.16 -16.04
C SER A 110 -2.37 -1.35 -15.09
N ASN A 111 -2.63 -1.17 -13.79
CA ASN A 111 -2.50 -2.22 -12.78
C ASN A 111 -3.82 -2.64 -12.09
N VAL A 112 -4.95 -1.97 -12.39
CA VAL A 112 -6.26 -2.25 -11.77
C VAL A 112 -6.67 -3.73 -11.80
N VAL A 113 -6.51 -4.39 -12.95
CA VAL A 113 -6.94 -5.79 -13.13
C VAL A 113 -6.26 -6.68 -12.10
N PHE A 114 -4.94 -6.50 -11.95
CA PHE A 114 -4.11 -7.25 -11.02
C PHE A 114 -4.42 -6.91 -9.55
N VAL A 115 -4.56 -5.61 -9.22
CA VAL A 115 -4.86 -5.21 -7.84
C VAL A 115 -6.23 -5.73 -7.39
N VAL A 116 -7.24 -5.64 -8.25
CA VAL A 116 -8.59 -6.12 -7.96
C VAL A 116 -8.60 -7.65 -7.77
N GLU A 117 -7.84 -8.41 -8.56
CA GLU A 117 -7.71 -9.85 -8.37
C GLU A 117 -7.16 -10.21 -6.98
N LYS A 118 -6.14 -9.47 -6.51
CA LYS A 118 -5.58 -9.66 -5.16
C LYS A 118 -6.58 -9.28 -4.06
N LEU A 119 -7.36 -8.21 -4.25
CA LEU A 119 -8.41 -7.82 -3.30
C LEU A 119 -9.53 -8.86 -3.24
N ILE A 120 -9.99 -9.38 -4.38
CA ILE A 120 -11.01 -10.44 -4.45
C ILE A 120 -10.51 -11.72 -3.78
N THR A 121 -9.24 -12.09 -3.99
CA THR A 121 -8.63 -13.25 -3.32
C THR A 121 -8.71 -13.11 -1.80
N HIS A 122 -8.37 -11.94 -1.25
CA HIS A 122 -8.46 -11.69 0.19
C HIS A 122 -9.91 -11.62 0.69
N LEU A 123 -10.82 -11.09 -0.11
CA LEU A 123 -12.26 -11.08 0.20
C LEU A 123 -12.80 -12.51 0.36
N ARG A 124 -12.33 -13.47 -0.44
CA ARG A 124 -12.70 -14.89 -0.33
C ARG A 124 -12.17 -15.56 0.94
N GLN A 125 -10.98 -15.16 1.38
CA GLN A 125 -10.26 -15.84 2.47
C GLN A 125 -10.64 -15.31 3.86
N THR A 126 -11.07 -14.03 3.95
CA THR A 126 -11.33 -13.39 5.24
C THR A 126 -12.78 -13.56 5.70
N ASN A 127 -12.94 -13.83 7.00
CA ASN A 127 -14.23 -13.98 7.68
C ASN A 127 -14.62 -12.73 8.52
N ASP A 128 -13.77 -11.70 8.54
CA ASP A 128 -14.04 -10.45 9.27
C ASP A 128 -15.01 -9.57 8.48
N GLU A 129 -16.28 -9.48 8.92
CA GLU A 129 -17.35 -8.73 8.23
C GLU A 129 -17.00 -7.27 7.94
N LEU A 130 -16.37 -6.56 8.90
CA LEU A 130 -15.98 -5.16 8.71
C LEU A 130 -14.91 -5.04 7.63
N PHE A 131 -13.96 -5.97 7.62
CA PHE A 131 -12.91 -5.98 6.62
C PHE A 131 -13.45 -6.38 5.24
N ARG A 132 -14.37 -7.35 5.18
CA ARG A 132 -15.07 -7.74 3.96
C ARG A 132 -15.83 -6.56 3.36
N ALA A 133 -16.57 -5.80 4.18
CA ALA A 133 -17.26 -4.61 3.73
C ALA A 133 -16.30 -3.57 3.14
N SER A 134 -15.17 -3.33 3.82
CA SER A 134 -14.13 -2.43 3.30
C SER A 134 -13.51 -2.91 2.00
N LEU A 135 -13.29 -4.21 1.81
CA LEU A 135 -12.76 -4.77 0.57
C LEU A 135 -13.77 -4.65 -0.57
N THR A 136 -15.03 -4.99 -0.31
CA THR A 136 -16.14 -4.82 -1.26
C THR A 136 -16.22 -3.38 -1.77
N GLU A 137 -16.26 -2.40 -0.86
CA GLU A 137 -16.30 -0.98 -1.23
C GLU A 137 -15.11 -0.57 -2.11
N ARG A 138 -13.90 -1.00 -1.73
CA ARG A 138 -12.68 -0.68 -2.49
C ARG A 138 -12.69 -1.31 -3.88
N ILE A 139 -13.09 -2.57 -4.01
CA ILE A 139 -13.15 -3.27 -5.30
C ILE A 139 -14.15 -2.57 -6.21
N THR A 140 -15.35 -2.25 -5.71
CA THR A 140 -16.38 -1.52 -6.45
C THR A 140 -15.86 -0.17 -6.93
N GLN A 141 -15.25 0.62 -6.04
CA GLN A 141 -14.70 1.93 -6.39
C GLN A 141 -13.61 1.84 -7.48
N LEU A 142 -12.73 0.84 -7.40
CA LEU A 142 -11.70 0.62 -8.42
C LEU A 142 -12.32 0.19 -9.74
N ALA A 143 -13.34 -0.66 -9.72
CA ALA A 143 -14.03 -1.14 -10.90
C ALA A 143 -14.73 0.02 -11.64
N GLU A 144 -15.47 0.87 -10.92
CA GLU A 144 -16.14 2.04 -11.50
C GLU A 144 -15.15 3.03 -12.12
N ARG A 145 -13.99 3.22 -11.48
CA ARG A 145 -13.04 4.25 -11.88
C ARG A 145 -12.08 3.82 -12.99
N TYR A 146 -11.66 2.57 -12.99
CA TYR A 146 -10.53 2.11 -13.80
C TYR A 146 -10.86 0.89 -14.68
N ALA A 147 -12.13 0.45 -14.78
CA ALA A 147 -12.49 -0.67 -15.64
C ALA A 147 -11.94 -0.50 -17.06
N PRO A 148 -11.18 -1.49 -17.59
CA PRO A 148 -10.65 -1.43 -18.94
C PRO A 148 -11.75 -1.61 -20.00
N ASP A 149 -12.77 -2.41 -19.69
CA ASP A 149 -13.93 -2.67 -20.55
C ASP A 149 -15.14 -3.13 -19.72
N ASN A 150 -16.33 -3.07 -20.34
CA ASN A 150 -17.60 -3.44 -19.69
C ASN A 150 -17.67 -4.93 -19.33
N SER A 151 -17.00 -5.80 -20.08
CA SER A 151 -16.99 -7.24 -19.81
C SER A 151 -16.23 -7.55 -18.52
N TRP A 152 -15.08 -6.91 -18.32
CA TRP A 152 -14.31 -6.98 -17.09
C TRP A 152 -15.09 -6.39 -15.92
N PHE A 153 -15.72 -5.22 -16.09
CA PHE A 153 -16.54 -4.61 -15.04
C PHE A 153 -17.64 -5.55 -14.55
N ILE A 154 -18.44 -6.13 -15.47
CA ILE A 154 -19.53 -7.04 -15.12
C ILE A 154 -19.00 -8.29 -14.40
N ARG A 155 -17.90 -8.89 -14.88
CA ARG A 155 -17.29 -10.05 -14.20
C ARG A 155 -16.86 -9.71 -12.78
N THR A 156 -16.21 -8.57 -12.59
CA THR A 156 -15.74 -8.11 -11.28
C THR A 156 -16.92 -7.86 -10.34
N MET A 157 -17.96 -7.16 -10.79
CA MET A 157 -19.14 -6.88 -9.96
C MET A 157 -19.91 -8.16 -9.61
N ASN A 158 -20.06 -9.11 -10.53
CA ASN A 158 -20.65 -10.42 -10.23
C ASN A 158 -19.86 -11.18 -9.15
N ALA A 159 -18.54 -11.14 -9.19
CA ALA A 159 -17.71 -11.75 -8.15
C ALA A 159 -17.90 -11.05 -6.79
N VAL A 160 -18.04 -9.73 -6.78
CA VAL A 160 -18.34 -8.97 -5.55
C VAL A 160 -19.72 -9.35 -5.00
N PHE A 161 -20.75 -9.46 -5.84
CA PHE A 161 -22.10 -9.85 -5.42
C PHE A 161 -22.15 -11.29 -4.89
N GLU A 162 -21.47 -12.22 -5.55
CA GLU A 162 -21.37 -13.61 -5.11
C GLU A 162 -20.69 -13.73 -3.73
N LEU A 163 -19.64 -12.95 -3.51
CA LEU A 163 -18.83 -13.05 -2.30
C LEU A 163 -19.30 -12.17 -1.16
N GLY A 164 -19.98 -11.06 -1.44
CA GLY A 164 -20.26 -10.02 -0.46
C GLY A 164 -21.51 -9.22 -0.78
N GLY A 165 -22.48 -9.79 -1.50
CA GLY A 165 -23.70 -9.10 -1.94
C GLY A 165 -24.47 -8.38 -0.82
N GLU A 166 -24.49 -8.94 0.39
CA GLU A 166 -25.12 -8.31 1.58
C GLU A 166 -24.41 -7.03 2.04
N LEU A 167 -23.14 -6.85 1.65
CA LEU A 167 -22.28 -5.73 2.05
C LEU A 167 -22.15 -4.68 0.94
N VAL A 168 -22.74 -4.91 -0.23
CA VAL A 168 -22.73 -3.93 -1.33
C VAL A 168 -23.76 -2.85 -1.02
N ARG A 169 -23.37 -1.58 -1.21
CA ARG A 169 -24.28 -0.45 -1.03
C ARG A 169 -25.41 -0.50 -2.06
N THR A 170 -26.62 -0.11 -1.64
CA THR A 170 -27.85 -0.17 -2.46
C THR A 170 -27.85 0.74 -3.69
N ASP A 171 -26.92 1.68 -3.80
CA ASP A 171 -26.72 2.55 -4.96
C ASP A 171 -25.97 1.85 -6.11
N VAL A 172 -25.25 0.76 -5.81
CA VAL A 172 -24.49 -0.04 -6.79
C VAL A 172 -25.14 -1.41 -7.04
N ALA A 173 -26.02 -1.86 -6.13
CA ALA A 173 -26.74 -3.13 -6.20
C ALA A 173 -27.85 -3.16 -7.28
#